data_AF-A0A4S2SZ54-F1
#
_entry.id   AF-A0A4S2SZ54-F1
#
_cell.length_a   1.000
_cell.length_b   1.000
_cell.length_c   1.000
_cell.angle_alpha   90.00
_cell.angle_beta   90.00
_cell.angle_gamma   90.00
#
_symmetry.space_group_name_H-M   'P 1'
#
loop_
_entity.id
_entity.type
_entity.pdbx_description
1 polymer ?
#
loop_
_entity_poly.entity_id
_entity_poly.type
_entity_poly.pdbx_seq_one_letter_code
_entity_poly.pdbx_strand_id
1 'polypeptide(L)'
;MEQLLWWMPLWMADYWVELTGNWKLTRAIDQALAAQDAEALAVFKTGTLRATFTEKGMVARTDELVAYAELVVAVDGCAYRYHRLFSHLELSA
;
A
#
# COMPACT_ATOMS: atom_id res chain seq x y z
N MET A 1 20.50 -1.49 -10.47
CA MET A 1 19.16 -2.08 -10.65
C MET A 1 18.64 -1.95 -12.08
N GLU A 2 19.08 -0.96 -12.85
CA GLU A 2 18.61 -0.76 -14.25
C GLU A 2 19.11 -1.82 -15.26
N GLN A 3 20.25 -2.48 -15.02
CA GLN A 3 20.81 -3.45 -15.98
C GLN A 3 20.18 -4.85 -15.92
N LEU A 4 19.39 -5.17 -14.89
CA LEU A 4 18.80 -6.51 -14.71
C LEU A 4 17.43 -6.68 -15.40
N LEU A 5 16.78 -5.56 -15.76
CA LEU A 5 15.43 -5.54 -16.32
C LEU A 5 15.38 -5.77 -17.85
N TRP A 6 16.48 -5.53 -18.57
CA TRP A 6 16.48 -5.54 -20.04
C TRP A 6 16.31 -6.95 -20.66
N TRP A 7 16.61 -8.01 -19.92
CA TRP A 7 16.52 -9.40 -20.39
C TRP A 7 15.30 -10.17 -19.86
N MET A 8 14.46 -9.52 -19.04
CA MET A 8 13.28 -10.17 -18.49
C MET A 8 12.09 -10.04 -19.45
N PRO A 9 11.31 -11.11 -19.65
CA PRO A 9 10.01 -11.00 -20.31
C PRO A 9 9.16 -9.92 -19.63
N LEU A 10 8.44 -9.12 -20.41
CA LEU A 10 7.63 -7.99 -19.93
C LEU A 10 6.71 -8.37 -18.76
N TRP A 11 6.05 -9.53 -18.84
CA TRP A 11 5.18 -10.04 -17.76
C TRP A 11 5.90 -10.23 -16.42
N MET A 12 7.20 -10.55 -16.46
CA MET A 12 8.01 -10.77 -15.28
C MET A 12 8.46 -9.44 -14.68
N ALA A 13 8.76 -8.43 -15.53
CA ALA A 13 9.01 -7.06 -15.08
C ALA A 13 7.76 -6.44 -14.45
N ASP A 14 6.59 -6.60 -15.08
CA ASP A 14 5.30 -6.14 -14.54
C ASP A 14 5.00 -6.77 -13.18
N TYR A 15 5.17 -8.09 -13.05
CA TYR A 15 5.01 -8.79 -11.78
C TYR A 15 5.95 -8.25 -10.69
N TRP A 16 7.20 -7.96 -11.01
CA TRP A 16 8.14 -7.37 -10.04
C TRP A 16 7.79 -5.95 -9.65
N VAL A 17 7.28 -5.14 -10.58
CA VAL A 17 6.79 -3.79 -10.30
C VAL A 17 5.59 -3.85 -9.35
N GLU A 18 4.60 -4.69 -9.64
CA GLU A 18 3.43 -4.88 -8.78
C GLU A 18 3.81 -5.43 -7.40
N LEU A 19 4.73 -6.39 -7.33
CA LEU A 19 5.21 -6.95 -6.08
C LEU A 19 5.94 -5.89 -5.24
N THR A 20 6.77 -5.07 -5.88
CA THR A 20 7.51 -3.99 -5.22
C THR A 20 6.55 -2.91 -4.72
N GLY A 21 5.50 -2.59 -5.48
CA GLY A 21 4.43 -1.68 -5.07
C GLY A 21 3.69 -2.18 -3.82
N ASN A 22 3.24 -3.43 -3.84
CA ASN A 22 2.59 -4.07 -2.69
C ASN A 22 3.50 -4.15 -1.46
N TRP A 23 4.81 -4.33 -1.67
CA TRP A 23 5.79 -4.38 -0.59
C TRP A 23 5.98 -3.03 0.08
N LYS A 24 6.12 -1.96 -0.71
CA LYS A 24 6.16 -0.59 -0.18
C LYS A 24 4.87 -0.26 0.58
N LEU A 25 3.72 -0.66 0.05
CA LEU A 25 2.42 -0.43 0.67
C LEU A 25 2.29 -1.15 2.01
N THR A 26 2.73 -2.40 2.07
CA THR A 26 2.76 -3.19 3.32
C THR A 26 3.65 -2.52 4.35
N ARG A 27 4.85 -2.08 3.96
CA ARG A 27 5.78 -1.40 4.85
C ARG A 27 5.24 -0.07 5.39
N ALA A 28 4.54 0.70 4.57
CA ALA A 28 3.92 1.96 5.01
C ALA A 28 2.83 1.71 6.06
N ILE A 29 2.02 0.67 5.87
CA ILE A 29 1.01 0.25 6.86
C ILE A 29 1.69 -0.21 8.16
N ASP A 30 2.73 -1.03 8.08
CA ASP A 30 3.48 -1.47 9.26
C ASP A 30 4.08 -0.28 10.03
N GLN A 31 4.54 0.77 9.33
CA GLN A 31 5.02 1.99 9.96
C GLN A 31 3.91 2.77 10.69
N ALA A 32 2.73 2.89 10.09
CA ALA A 32 1.59 3.54 10.75
C ALA A 32 1.12 2.76 11.99
N LEU A 33 1.07 1.43 11.91
CA LEU A 33 0.76 0.55 13.03
C LEU A 33 1.82 0.65 14.14
N ALA A 34 3.11 0.67 13.78
CA ALA A 34 4.21 0.82 14.73
C ALA A 34 4.22 2.21 15.41
N ALA A 35 3.75 3.24 14.72
CA ALA A 35 3.55 4.58 15.26
C ALA A 35 2.31 4.69 16.17
N GLN A 36 1.54 3.60 16.34
CA GLN A 36 0.26 3.57 17.06
C GLN A 36 -0.76 4.57 16.52
N ASP A 37 -0.77 4.79 15.20
CA ASP A 37 -1.79 5.59 14.54
C ASP A 37 -3.17 4.93 14.77
N ALA A 38 -4.07 5.65 15.46
CA ALA A 38 -5.35 5.11 15.91
C ALA A 38 -6.27 4.75 14.75
N GLU A 39 -6.26 5.57 13.69
CA GLU A 39 -7.05 5.33 12.47
C GLU A 39 -6.48 4.13 11.71
N ALA A 40 -5.16 3.97 11.65
CA ALA A 40 -4.51 2.82 11.02
C ALA A 40 -4.83 1.51 11.78
N LEU A 41 -4.80 1.54 13.11
CA LEU A 41 -5.14 0.40 13.98
C LEU A 41 -6.62 0.01 13.88
N ALA A 42 -7.52 0.97 13.62
CA ALA A 42 -8.95 0.70 13.48
C ALA A 42 -9.28 -0.03 12.16
N VAL A 43 -8.50 0.25 11.11
CA VAL A 43 -8.86 -0.12 9.73
C VAL A 43 -8.03 -1.28 9.20
N PHE A 44 -6.70 -1.26 9.36
CA PHE A 44 -5.84 -2.26 8.74
C PHE A 44 -5.92 -3.59 9.47
N LYS A 45 -6.63 -4.55 8.85
CA LYS A 45 -6.86 -5.91 9.35
C LYS A 45 -6.28 -6.95 8.39
N THR A 46 -6.16 -6.62 7.10
CA THR A 46 -5.39 -7.42 6.17
C THR A 46 -3.90 -7.30 6.50
N GLY A 47 -3.38 -8.37 7.12
CA GLY A 47 -1.94 -8.51 7.38
C GLY A 47 -1.12 -8.67 6.11
N THR A 48 0.13 -9.11 6.30
CA THR A 48 1.22 -9.44 5.33
C THR A 48 0.93 -9.35 3.84
N LEU A 49 1.97 -9.01 3.06
CA LEU A 49 2.06 -9.11 1.59
C LEU A 49 1.37 -10.35 0.98
N ARG A 50 1.30 -11.46 1.72
CA ARG A 50 0.64 -12.67 1.26
C ARG A 50 -0.85 -12.49 0.93
N ALA A 51 -1.55 -11.61 1.64
CA ALA A 51 -2.97 -11.35 1.42
C ALA A 51 -3.21 -10.72 0.03
N THR A 52 -2.27 -9.91 -0.47
CA THR A 52 -2.40 -9.22 -1.76
C THR A 52 -2.20 -10.13 -2.97
N PHE A 53 -1.74 -11.39 -2.79
CA PHE A 53 -1.66 -12.38 -3.87
C PHE A 53 -3.00 -13.06 -4.21
N THR A 54 -4.08 -12.69 -3.51
CA THR A 54 -5.43 -13.16 -3.82
C THR A 54 -6.29 -11.97 -4.22
N GLU A 55 -7.17 -12.15 -5.21
CA GLU A 55 -8.11 -11.11 -5.63
C GLU A 55 -8.93 -10.57 -4.45
N LYS A 56 -9.44 -11.49 -3.61
CA LYS A 56 -10.17 -11.13 -2.39
C LYS A 56 -9.35 -10.28 -1.42
N GLY A 57 -8.08 -10.63 -1.21
CA GLY A 57 -7.22 -9.87 -0.31
C GLY A 57 -6.74 -8.54 -0.91
N MET A 58 -6.61 -8.44 -2.23
CA MET A 58 -6.36 -7.17 -2.93
C MET A 58 -7.55 -6.22 -2.76
N VAL A 59 -8.78 -6.68 -3.00
CA VAL A 59 -9.99 -5.86 -2.81
C VAL A 59 -10.12 -5.40 -1.36
N ALA A 60 -9.98 -6.32 -0.39
CA ALA A 60 -10.02 -5.97 1.02
C ALA A 60 -8.93 -4.95 1.42
N ARG A 61 -7.74 -5.04 0.84
CA ARG A 61 -6.65 -4.07 1.07
C ARG A 61 -7.01 -2.69 0.54
N THR A 62 -7.61 -2.62 -0.65
CA THR A 62 -8.09 -1.36 -1.24
C THR A 62 -9.17 -0.72 -0.38
N ASP A 63 -10.14 -1.51 0.09
CA ASP A 63 -11.20 -1.02 0.98
C ASP A 63 -10.64 -0.46 2.29
N GLU A 64 -9.64 -1.13 2.88
CA GLU A 64 -8.94 -0.65 4.07
C GLU A 64 -8.17 0.66 3.82
N LEU A 65 -7.53 0.82 2.66
CA LEU A 65 -6.85 2.08 2.33
C LEU A 65 -7.84 3.24 2.19
N VAL A 66 -8.98 3.00 1.53
CA VAL A 66 -10.05 4.00 1.39
C VAL A 66 -10.61 4.39 2.76
N ALA A 67 -10.95 3.41 3.60
CA ALA A 67 -11.47 3.67 4.94
C ALA A 67 -10.46 4.43 5.83
N TYR A 68 -9.16 4.13 5.71
CA TYR A 68 -8.13 4.88 6.42
C TYR A 68 -8.05 6.34 5.92
N ALA A 69 -8.12 6.58 4.60
CA ALA A 69 -8.15 7.93 4.05
C ALA A 69 -9.37 8.73 4.53
N GLU A 70 -10.55 8.10 4.55
CA GLU A 70 -11.79 8.71 5.04
C GLU A 70 -11.69 9.09 6.52
N LEU A 71 -11.16 8.21 7.37
CA LEU A 71 -10.95 8.51 8.79
C LEU A 71 -9.94 9.65 8.99
N VAL A 72 -8.81 9.63 8.27
CA VAL A 72 -7.80 10.68 8.33
C VAL A 72 -8.41 12.03 7.94
N VAL A 73 -9.20 12.08 6.86
CA VAL A 73 -9.89 13.31 6.45
C VAL A 73 -10.93 13.75 7.48
N ALA A 74 -11.68 12.82 8.07
CA ALA A 74 -12.67 13.14 9.10
C ALA A 74 -12.02 13.72 10.38
N VAL A 75 -10.84 13.24 10.75
CA VAL A 75 -10.12 13.67 11.96
C VAL A 75 -9.29 14.93 11.71
N ASP A 76 -8.48 14.94 10.65
CA ASP A 76 -7.50 16.00 10.38
C ASP A 76 -8.07 17.12 9.49
N GLY A 77 -9.28 16.93 8.93
CA GLY A 77 -9.88 17.84 7.94
C GLY A 77 -9.19 17.84 6.57
N CYS A 78 -8.15 17.01 6.38
CA CYS A 78 -7.40 16.91 5.13
C CYS A 78 -6.72 15.55 4.97
N ALA A 79 -6.38 15.17 3.74
CA ALA A 79 -5.73 13.88 3.44
C ALA A 79 -4.18 13.93 3.55
N TYR A 80 -3.58 14.96 4.16
CA TYR A 80 -2.13 15.17 4.13
C TYR A 80 -1.35 14.00 4.77
N ARG A 81 -1.81 13.50 5.91
CA ARG A 81 -1.17 12.36 6.61
C ARG A 81 -1.21 11.08 5.77
N TYR A 82 -2.35 10.81 5.12
CA TYR A 82 -2.50 9.73 4.15
C TYR A 82 -1.52 9.88 2.98
N HIS A 83 -1.50 11.03 2.31
CA HIS A 83 -0.60 11.29 1.19
C HIS A 83 0.87 11.21 1.59
N ARG A 84 1.25 11.71 2.77
CA ARG A 84 2.62 11.63 3.28
C ARG A 84 3.05 10.17 3.46
N LEU A 85 2.19 9.37 4.09
CA LEU A 85 2.45 7.95 4.38
C LEU A 85 2.62 7.13 3.09
N PHE A 86 1.84 7.45 2.06
CA PHE A 86 1.80 6.72 0.79
C PHE A 86 2.47 7.44 -0.38
N SER A 87 3.19 8.54 -0.12
CA SER A 87 3.82 9.39 -1.16
C SER A 87 4.83 8.68 -2.06
N HIS A 88 5.40 7.56 -1.58
CA HIS A 88 6.36 6.75 -2.32
C HIS A 88 5.70 5.68 -3.23
N LEU A 89 4.37 5.57 -3.17
CA LEU A 89 3.57 4.80 -4.10
C LEU A 89 3.20 5.73 -5.26
N GLU A 90 4.20 6.06 -6.09
CA GLU A 90 3.87 6.56 -7.42
C GLU A 90 3.15 5.40 -8.13
N LEU A 91 1.83 5.53 -8.23
CA LEU A 91 1.02 4.77 -9.17
C LEU A 91 1.54 5.17 -10.55
N SER A 92 2.43 4.34 -11.12
CA SER A 92 2.65 4.36 -12.56
C SER A 92 1.27 4.15 -13.20
N ALA A 93 0.72 5.26 -13.70
CA ALA A 93 -0.47 5.30 -14.53
C ALA A 93 -0.19 4.65 -15.89
#